data_AF-A0A1C3JEG0-F1
#
_entry.id   AF-A0A1C3JEG0-F1
#
_cell.length_a   1.000
_cell.length_b   1.000
_cell.length_c   1.000
_cell.angle_alpha   90.00
_cell.angle_beta   90.00
_cell.angle_gamma   90.00
#
_symmetry.space_group_name_H-M   'P 1'
#
loop_
_entity.id
_entity.type
_entity.pdbx_description
1 polymer ?
#
loop_
_entity_poly.entity_id
_entity_poly.type
_entity_poly.pdbx_seq_one_letter_code
_entity_poly.pdbx_strand_id
1 'polypeptide(L)'
;MVISSPSDFRQAAKSKLPQFLFDYIDGGANQEQTMQRNTEALQQVRLRQNVLRDMSNLDLSIDLFGENLDLPIALAPVGITGMYSRRGEVQAAQAAAQNGIPFTLSTVSICPIEEVAPAIRRPMWFQLYVLKDRGFMKNVLERAKAAAVTTLVFTVDMPVPGARYRDKHSGMSGKHAPVRRVLQAMTHPDWAINVGLRGKPHDLGNISVYRGKTTSLDDYIGWLGANFDPSISWKDLEWIREYWDGPMVIKGILDNQDAKDAVLFGADGIVVSNHGGRQLDGVLSTAEALPRIADSVSGEIKLLVDSGIRSGLDVVKMLALGADCSLIGRSYVYALAAKGEEGVKELLGLYEQEIRVAMTLTGAKSISEIAQHSLYNHK
;
A
#
# COMPACT_ATOMS: atom_id res chain seq x y z
N MET A 1 -13.54 -22.64 -3.92
CA MET A 1 -12.62 -22.16 -4.96
C MET A 1 -11.22 -22.55 -4.53
N VAL A 2 -10.48 -23.24 -5.39
CA VAL A 2 -9.04 -23.48 -5.17
C VAL A 2 -8.32 -22.18 -5.51
N ILE A 3 -7.44 -21.71 -4.64
CA ILE A 3 -6.57 -20.56 -4.92
C ILE A 3 -5.32 -21.13 -5.58
N SER A 4 -5.05 -20.65 -6.79
CA SER A 4 -3.93 -21.09 -7.63
C SER A 4 -3.11 -19.93 -8.17
N SER A 5 -3.67 -18.73 -8.17
CA SER A 5 -3.02 -17.49 -8.58
C SER A 5 -3.35 -16.34 -7.64
N PRO A 6 -2.51 -15.29 -7.58
CA PRO A 6 -2.85 -14.05 -6.89
C PRO A 6 -4.22 -13.47 -7.26
N SER A 7 -4.65 -13.65 -8.51
CA SER A 7 -5.91 -13.10 -9.01
C SER A 7 -7.15 -13.79 -8.41
N ASP A 8 -7.02 -15.05 -7.98
CA ASP A 8 -8.12 -15.83 -7.39
C ASP A 8 -8.57 -15.24 -6.05
N PHE A 9 -7.64 -14.61 -5.31
CA PHE A 9 -7.96 -13.92 -4.06
C PHE A 9 -8.96 -12.79 -4.24
N ARG A 10 -8.95 -12.08 -5.38
CA ARG A 10 -9.96 -11.04 -5.65
C ARG A 10 -11.36 -11.65 -5.73
N GLN A 11 -11.50 -12.79 -6.40
CA GLN A 11 -12.80 -13.46 -6.51
C GLN A 11 -13.25 -14.04 -5.16
N ALA A 12 -12.32 -14.62 -4.40
CA ALA A 12 -12.58 -15.12 -3.05
C ALA A 12 -12.96 -14.00 -2.06
N ALA A 13 -12.33 -12.83 -2.17
CA ALA A 13 -12.71 -11.65 -1.39
C ALA A 13 -14.13 -11.17 -1.76
N LYS A 14 -14.46 -11.13 -3.05
CA LYS A 14 -15.78 -10.72 -3.54
C LYS A 14 -16.91 -11.59 -3.00
N SER A 15 -16.68 -12.89 -2.84
CA SER A 15 -17.71 -13.80 -2.32
C SER A 15 -17.86 -13.76 -0.81
N LYS A 16 -16.86 -13.28 -0.07
CA LYS A 16 -16.86 -13.21 1.40
C LYS A 16 -17.29 -11.86 1.95
N LEU A 17 -16.98 -10.78 1.24
CA LEU A 17 -17.22 -9.43 1.74
C LEU A 17 -18.62 -8.94 1.37
N PRO A 18 -19.31 -8.22 2.27
CA PRO A 18 -20.39 -7.34 1.89
C PRO A 18 -19.96 -6.42 0.73
N GLN A 19 -20.85 -6.24 -0.26
CA GLN A 19 -20.56 -5.50 -1.48
C GLN A 19 -19.99 -4.09 -1.21
N PHE A 20 -20.45 -3.40 -0.17
CA PHE A 20 -19.95 -2.06 0.18
C PHE A 20 -18.46 -2.04 0.54
N LEU A 21 -17.95 -3.09 1.20
CA LEU A 21 -16.53 -3.21 1.52
C LEU A 21 -15.73 -3.65 0.30
N PHE A 22 -16.25 -4.59 -0.47
CA PHE A 22 -15.60 -5.03 -1.70
C PHE A 22 -15.43 -3.85 -2.67
N ASP A 23 -16.49 -3.08 -2.90
CA ASP A 23 -16.45 -1.90 -3.78
C ASP A 23 -15.54 -0.80 -3.25
N TYR A 24 -15.46 -0.59 -1.93
CA TYR A 24 -14.57 0.41 -1.37
C TYR A 24 -13.09 0.11 -1.62
N ILE A 25 -12.69 -1.17 -1.58
CA ILE A 25 -11.30 -1.54 -1.90
C ILE A 25 -11.06 -1.70 -3.40
N ASP A 26 -12.00 -2.32 -4.10
CA ASP A 26 -11.87 -2.64 -5.52
C ASP A 26 -11.94 -1.39 -6.40
N GLY A 27 -12.74 -0.40 -6.00
CA GLY A 27 -13.02 0.80 -6.81
C GLY A 27 -11.88 1.81 -6.90
N GLY A 28 -12.00 2.67 -7.90
CA GLY A 28 -11.13 3.80 -8.21
C GLY A 28 -11.88 5.15 -8.23
N ALA A 29 -11.19 6.20 -8.64
CA ALA A 29 -11.79 7.52 -8.85
C ALA A 29 -12.52 7.61 -10.20
N ASN A 30 -13.58 8.40 -10.24
CA ASN A 30 -14.36 8.75 -11.43
C ASN A 30 -14.74 7.52 -12.30
N GLN A 31 -14.18 7.43 -13.50
CA GLN A 31 -14.45 6.36 -14.47
C GLN A 31 -13.46 5.20 -14.34
N GLU A 32 -12.55 5.26 -13.37
CA GLU A 32 -11.58 4.24 -13.03
C GLU A 32 -10.55 3.97 -14.15
N GLN A 33 -10.33 4.94 -15.04
CA GLN A 33 -9.43 4.80 -16.18
C GLN A 33 -7.97 4.63 -15.73
N THR A 34 -7.49 5.43 -14.78
CA THR A 34 -6.14 5.28 -14.23
C THR A 34 -5.98 3.96 -13.49
N MET A 35 -7.02 3.49 -12.79
CA MET A 35 -6.99 2.18 -12.11
C MET A 35 -6.81 1.03 -13.10
N GLN A 36 -7.51 1.07 -14.24
CA GLN A 36 -7.37 0.10 -15.33
C GLN A 36 -6.00 0.24 -15.99
N ARG A 37 -5.60 1.47 -16.37
CA ARG A 37 -4.31 1.77 -17.01
C ARG A 37 -3.11 1.30 -16.20
N ASN A 38 -3.16 1.39 -14.87
CA ASN A 38 -2.13 0.86 -13.98
C ASN A 38 -1.79 -0.61 -14.22
N THR A 39 -2.80 -1.42 -14.56
CA THR A 39 -2.59 -2.85 -14.83
C THR A 39 -2.21 -3.05 -16.30
N GLU A 40 -2.88 -2.36 -17.23
CA GLU A 40 -2.65 -2.50 -18.67
C GLU A 40 -1.25 -2.07 -19.09
N ALA A 41 -0.75 -0.94 -18.58
CA ALA A 41 0.60 -0.45 -18.89
C ALA A 41 1.67 -1.42 -18.39
N LEU A 42 1.54 -1.94 -17.17
CA LEU A 42 2.45 -2.93 -16.62
C LEU A 42 2.38 -4.27 -17.38
N GLN A 43 1.20 -4.62 -17.89
CA GLN A 43 1.05 -5.75 -18.80
C GLN A 43 1.75 -5.53 -20.13
N GLN A 44 2.01 -4.29 -20.57
CA GLN A 44 2.80 -4.00 -21.79
C GLN A 44 4.31 -4.10 -21.61
N VAL A 45 4.82 -4.08 -20.36
CA VAL A 45 6.23 -4.30 -20.07
C VAL A 45 6.60 -5.75 -20.37
N ARG A 46 7.60 -5.96 -21.24
CA ARG A 46 8.05 -7.29 -21.69
C ARG A 46 9.43 -7.61 -21.12
N LEU A 47 9.52 -8.66 -20.30
CA LEU A 47 10.79 -9.20 -19.83
C LEU A 47 11.53 -9.88 -20.98
N ARG A 48 12.84 -9.68 -21.05
CA ARG A 48 13.75 -10.33 -21.98
C ARG A 48 14.20 -11.66 -21.40
N GLN A 49 13.80 -12.75 -22.03
CA GLN A 49 14.21 -14.09 -21.62
C GLN A 49 15.69 -14.33 -21.95
N ASN A 50 16.41 -14.94 -21.02
CA ASN A 50 17.82 -15.30 -21.16
C ASN A 50 18.08 -16.66 -20.50
N VAL A 51 18.37 -17.66 -21.32
CA VAL A 51 18.39 -19.08 -20.93
C VAL A 51 19.81 -19.63 -20.87
N LEU A 52 19.95 -20.88 -20.40
CA LEU A 52 21.22 -21.61 -20.31
C LEU A 52 22.28 -20.94 -19.41
N ARG A 53 21.82 -20.35 -18.30
CA ARG A 53 22.67 -19.86 -17.20
C ARG A 53 22.52 -20.78 -15.99
N ASP A 54 23.57 -20.92 -15.20
CA ASP A 54 23.48 -21.58 -13.90
C ASP A 54 22.69 -20.68 -12.94
N MET A 55 21.48 -21.11 -12.55
CA MET A 55 20.57 -20.37 -11.67
C MET A 55 20.30 -21.15 -10.36
N SER A 56 21.23 -22.00 -9.94
CA SER A 56 21.07 -22.87 -8.77
C SER A 56 20.92 -22.12 -7.44
N ASN A 57 21.46 -20.91 -7.35
CA ASN A 57 21.39 -20.05 -6.16
C ASN A 57 20.83 -18.69 -6.54
N LEU A 58 19.66 -18.35 -6.00
CA LEU A 58 19.00 -17.06 -6.19
C LEU A 58 18.95 -16.29 -4.88
N ASP A 59 19.31 -15.02 -4.93
CA ASP A 59 19.19 -14.07 -3.82
C ASP A 59 18.08 -13.06 -4.10
N LEU A 60 16.98 -13.18 -3.37
CA LEU A 60 15.83 -12.30 -3.50
C LEU A 60 15.91 -11.09 -2.56
N SER A 61 16.93 -11.06 -1.68
CA SER A 61 17.00 -10.06 -0.64
C SER A 61 17.40 -8.69 -1.20
N ILE A 62 16.98 -7.64 -0.50
CA ILE A 62 17.38 -6.26 -0.76
C ILE A 62 17.71 -5.54 0.55
N ASP A 63 18.62 -4.56 0.47
CA ASP A 63 18.86 -3.63 1.57
C ASP A 63 18.08 -2.33 1.34
N LEU A 64 17.19 -1.99 2.27
CA LEU A 64 16.33 -0.82 2.18
C LEU A 64 16.24 -0.13 3.53
N PHE A 65 16.60 1.16 3.58
CA PHE A 65 16.57 1.98 4.80
C PHE A 65 17.33 1.38 5.99
N GLY A 66 18.42 0.65 5.74
CA GLY A 66 19.22 0.00 6.78
C GLY A 66 18.66 -1.33 7.29
N GLU A 67 17.60 -1.86 6.68
CA GLU A 67 17.07 -3.18 6.93
C GLU A 67 17.31 -4.10 5.72
N ASN A 68 17.65 -5.37 5.98
CA ASN A 68 17.65 -6.42 4.97
C ASN A 68 16.24 -7.01 4.88
N LEU A 69 15.67 -7.04 3.67
CA LEU A 69 14.35 -7.59 3.38
C LEU A 69 14.49 -8.87 2.57
N ASP A 70 13.73 -9.91 2.91
CA ASP A 70 13.80 -11.22 2.22
C ASP A 70 13.24 -11.17 0.78
N LEU A 71 12.38 -10.18 0.50
CA LEU A 71 11.77 -9.94 -0.81
C LEU A 71 11.74 -8.44 -1.11
N PRO A 72 11.75 -8.04 -2.40
CA PRO A 72 11.66 -6.63 -2.80
C PRO A 72 10.21 -6.10 -2.77
N ILE A 73 9.49 -6.43 -1.70
CA ILE A 73 8.06 -6.14 -1.51
C ILE A 73 7.85 -5.52 -0.12
N ALA A 74 6.93 -4.57 -0.03
CA ALA A 74 6.34 -4.08 1.22
C ALA A 74 4.81 -4.14 1.15
N LEU A 75 4.13 -4.36 2.28
CA LEU A 75 2.67 -4.19 2.32
C LEU A 75 2.35 -2.70 2.42
N ALA A 76 1.64 -2.19 1.41
CA ALA A 76 1.25 -0.78 1.29
C ALA A 76 0.23 -0.38 2.37
N PRO A 77 0.20 0.91 2.77
CA PRO A 77 -0.79 1.40 3.72
C PRO A 77 -2.18 1.36 3.10
N VAL A 78 -3.07 0.55 3.68
CA VAL A 78 -4.49 0.52 3.34
C VAL A 78 -5.29 0.78 4.61
N GLY A 79 -6.24 1.70 4.52
CA GLY A 79 -7.13 2.01 5.64
C GLY A 79 -8.11 0.90 5.95
N ILE A 80 -8.59 0.91 7.19
CA ILE A 80 -9.70 0.10 7.70
C ILE A 80 -9.58 -1.42 7.47
N THR A 81 -8.37 -2.00 7.47
CA THR A 81 -8.23 -3.42 7.12
C THR A 81 -8.84 -4.37 8.16
N GLY A 82 -9.07 -3.90 9.38
CA GLY A 82 -9.91 -4.54 10.39
C GLY A 82 -11.35 -4.80 9.96
N MET A 83 -11.83 -4.17 8.89
CA MET A 83 -13.13 -4.44 8.28
C MET A 83 -13.10 -5.55 7.23
N TYR A 84 -11.92 -5.93 6.72
CA TYR A 84 -11.77 -7.04 5.76
C TYR A 84 -11.53 -8.38 6.43
N SER A 85 -10.81 -8.37 7.55
CA SER A 85 -10.61 -9.51 8.44
C SER A 85 -10.52 -9.01 9.88
N ARG A 86 -10.87 -9.85 10.84
CA ARG A 86 -10.93 -9.50 12.26
C ARG A 86 -9.57 -8.98 12.77
N ARG A 87 -9.44 -7.69 13.08
CA ARG A 87 -8.14 -7.06 13.40
C ARG A 87 -7.11 -7.25 12.27
N GLY A 88 -7.55 -7.04 11.04
CA GLY A 88 -6.81 -7.34 9.83
C GLY A 88 -5.45 -6.67 9.70
N GLU A 89 -5.23 -5.50 10.29
CA GLU A 89 -3.90 -4.87 10.34
C GLU A 89 -2.89 -5.74 11.10
N VAL A 90 -3.28 -6.29 12.25
CA VAL A 90 -2.42 -7.19 13.05
C VAL A 90 -2.08 -8.44 12.26
N GLN A 91 -3.08 -9.06 11.62
CA GLN A 91 -2.88 -10.24 10.77
C GLN A 91 -1.95 -9.97 9.58
N ALA A 92 -2.14 -8.83 8.89
CA ALA A 92 -1.28 -8.45 7.76
C ALA A 92 0.16 -8.18 8.22
N ALA A 93 0.34 -7.49 9.35
CA ALA A 93 1.65 -7.24 9.94
C ALA A 93 2.36 -8.54 10.32
N GLN A 94 1.66 -9.50 10.93
CA GLN A 94 2.20 -10.81 11.27
C GLN A 94 2.62 -11.61 10.04
N ALA A 95 1.79 -11.62 8.99
CA ALA A 95 2.13 -12.27 7.73
C ALA A 95 3.36 -11.62 7.06
N ALA A 96 3.42 -10.29 7.03
CA ALA A 96 4.57 -9.56 6.48
C ALA A 96 5.86 -9.89 7.25
N ALA A 97 5.80 -9.85 8.59
CA ALA A 97 6.92 -10.15 9.46
C ALA A 97 7.46 -11.57 9.30
N GLN A 98 6.57 -12.55 9.14
CA GLN A 98 6.96 -13.96 8.93
C GLN A 98 7.58 -14.22 7.55
N ASN A 99 7.40 -13.32 6.58
CA ASN A 99 8.00 -13.40 5.24
C ASN A 99 9.11 -12.35 5.04
N GLY A 100 9.67 -11.80 6.12
CA GLY A 100 10.80 -10.89 6.04
C GLY A 100 10.54 -9.57 5.31
N ILE A 101 9.27 -9.15 5.13
CA ILE A 101 8.91 -7.88 4.49
C ILE A 101 8.21 -6.88 5.43
N PRO A 102 8.34 -5.55 5.21
CA PRO A 102 7.77 -4.56 6.10
C PRO A 102 6.26 -4.41 5.82
N PHE A 103 5.51 -4.11 6.90
CA PHE A 103 4.12 -3.70 6.84
C PHE A 103 4.03 -2.19 7.08
N THR A 104 3.27 -1.47 6.25
CA THR A 104 3.02 -0.05 6.45
C THR A 104 1.66 0.18 7.09
N LEU A 105 1.61 0.57 8.36
CA LEU A 105 0.38 0.88 9.05
C LEU A 105 -0.20 2.22 8.56
N SER A 106 -1.48 2.23 8.18
CA SER A 106 -2.16 3.47 7.78
C SER A 106 -2.57 4.32 8.99
N THR A 107 -2.53 5.65 8.85
CA THR A 107 -3.17 6.57 9.80
C THR A 107 -4.64 6.22 10.06
N VAL A 108 -5.33 5.66 9.06
CA VAL A 108 -6.77 5.31 9.12
C VAL A 108 -7.02 3.82 9.35
N SER A 109 -6.17 3.18 10.13
CA SER A 109 -6.36 1.80 10.55
C SER A 109 -7.44 1.65 11.63
N ILE A 110 -8.04 0.46 11.70
CA ILE A 110 -8.85 0.04 12.84
C ILE A 110 -7.97 -0.27 14.05
N CYS A 111 -6.87 -1.00 13.84
CA CYS A 111 -5.92 -1.31 14.89
C CYS A 111 -4.92 -0.15 15.07
N PRO A 112 -4.77 0.43 16.28
CA PRO A 112 -3.79 1.48 16.52
C PRO A 112 -2.35 0.95 16.52
N ILE A 113 -1.36 1.85 16.48
CA ILE A 113 0.07 1.55 16.59
C ILE A 113 0.36 0.59 17.74
N GLU A 114 -0.21 0.85 18.90
CA GLU A 114 0.01 0.11 20.16
C GLU A 114 -0.52 -1.32 20.13
N GLU A 115 -1.42 -1.63 19.19
CA GLU A 115 -1.90 -3.01 19.01
C GLU A 115 -1.09 -3.77 17.96
N VAL A 116 -0.66 -3.08 16.90
CA VAL A 116 0.04 -3.73 15.79
C VAL A 116 1.51 -3.97 16.12
N ALA A 117 2.21 -2.97 16.67
CA ALA A 117 3.65 -3.05 16.91
C ALA A 117 4.05 -4.23 17.82
N PRO A 118 3.36 -4.52 18.96
CA PRO A 118 3.74 -5.64 19.82
C PRO A 118 3.46 -7.02 19.20
N ALA A 119 2.66 -7.10 18.13
CA ALA A 119 2.30 -8.36 17.48
C ALA A 119 3.37 -8.88 16.51
N ILE A 120 4.40 -8.08 16.21
CA ILE A 120 5.47 -8.39 15.27
C ILE A 120 6.84 -8.26 15.93
N ARG A 121 7.82 -9.02 15.43
CA ARG A 121 9.21 -9.01 15.95
C ARG A 121 10.18 -8.17 15.14
N ARG A 122 9.66 -7.49 14.11
CA ARG A 122 10.39 -6.57 13.25
C ARG A 122 9.70 -5.21 13.32
N PRO A 123 10.40 -4.10 13.06
CA PRO A 123 9.76 -2.80 12.95
C PRO A 123 8.77 -2.77 11.77
N MET A 124 7.73 -1.98 11.93
CA MET A 124 6.80 -1.62 10.85
C MET A 124 7.09 -0.21 10.34
N TRP A 125 6.54 0.11 9.19
CA TRP A 125 6.47 1.49 8.70
C TRP A 125 5.14 2.11 9.12
N PHE A 126 5.10 3.44 9.19
CA PHE A 126 3.86 4.16 9.48
C PHE A 126 3.57 5.17 8.39
N GLN A 127 2.35 5.17 7.87
CA GLN A 127 1.90 6.14 6.88
C GLN A 127 1.14 7.29 7.54
N LEU A 128 1.60 8.51 7.29
CA LEU A 128 0.99 9.76 7.77
C LEU A 128 0.43 10.59 6.61
N TYR A 129 -0.74 11.20 6.83
CA TYR A 129 -1.31 12.19 5.91
C TYR A 129 -0.86 13.59 6.31
N VAL A 130 -0.81 14.49 5.33
CA VAL A 130 -0.67 15.91 5.65
C VAL A 130 -1.99 16.45 6.18
N LEU A 131 -1.98 16.92 7.42
CA LEU A 131 -3.17 17.38 8.14
C LEU A 131 -2.91 18.76 8.75
N LYS A 132 -3.93 19.60 8.87
CA LYS A 132 -3.89 20.89 9.56
C LYS A 132 -3.60 20.73 11.06
N ASP A 133 -4.13 19.65 11.65
CA ASP A 133 -3.91 19.35 13.07
C ASP A 133 -2.47 18.87 13.30
N ARG A 134 -1.56 19.84 13.46
CA ARG A 134 -0.16 19.62 13.83
C ARG A 134 -0.04 18.92 15.19
N GLY A 135 -1.01 19.09 16.09
CA GLY A 135 -1.06 18.37 17.37
C GLY A 135 -1.25 16.87 17.17
N PHE A 136 -2.17 16.49 16.28
CA PHE A 136 -2.36 15.09 15.89
C PHE A 136 -1.11 14.51 15.24
N MET A 137 -0.52 15.21 14.27
CA MET A 137 0.70 14.74 13.59
C MET A 137 1.84 14.53 14.59
N LYS A 138 2.08 15.49 15.48
CA LYS A 138 3.08 15.36 16.56
C LYS A 138 2.80 14.13 17.45
N ASN A 139 1.56 13.98 17.93
CA ASN A 139 1.18 12.88 18.79
C ASN A 139 1.43 11.51 18.13
N VAL A 140 1.07 11.37 16.86
CA VAL A 140 1.26 10.12 16.11
C VAL A 140 2.74 9.85 15.87
N LEU A 141 3.55 10.86 15.56
CA LEU A 141 5.00 10.70 15.40
C LEU A 141 5.67 10.25 16.70
N GLU A 142 5.31 10.86 17.84
CA GLU A 142 5.82 10.45 19.16
C GLU A 142 5.44 9.00 19.50
N ARG A 143 4.19 8.61 19.22
CA ARG A 143 3.72 7.23 19.43
C ARG A 143 4.39 6.23 18.50
N ALA A 144 4.59 6.58 17.23
CA ALA A 144 5.31 5.77 16.27
C ALA A 144 6.76 5.53 16.72
N LYS A 145 7.46 6.59 17.16
CA LYS A 145 8.81 6.48 17.74
C LYS A 145 8.83 5.57 18.97
N ALA A 146 7.89 5.77 19.90
CA ALA A 146 7.80 4.96 21.12
C ALA A 146 7.53 3.47 20.82
N ALA A 147 6.87 3.18 19.70
CA ALA A 147 6.60 1.83 19.21
C ALA A 147 7.70 1.26 18.28
N ALA A 148 8.86 1.93 18.19
CA ALA A 148 9.99 1.53 17.35
C ALA A 148 9.65 1.37 15.86
N VAL A 149 8.73 2.20 15.34
CA VAL A 149 8.52 2.35 13.89
C VAL A 149 9.81 2.91 13.28
N THR A 150 10.30 2.32 12.19
CA THR A 150 11.56 2.72 11.55
C THR A 150 11.39 3.74 10.44
N THR A 151 10.31 3.64 9.66
CA THR A 151 10.12 4.47 8.46
C THR A 151 8.78 5.19 8.48
N LEU A 152 8.82 6.49 8.18
CA LEU A 152 7.64 7.31 7.95
C LEU A 152 7.34 7.39 6.46
N VAL A 153 6.15 6.98 6.04
CA VAL A 153 5.65 7.12 4.68
C VAL A 153 4.67 8.29 4.64
N PHE A 154 5.08 9.40 4.03
CA PHE A 154 4.29 10.63 4.03
C PHE A 154 3.49 10.76 2.72
N THR A 155 2.17 10.67 2.82
CA THR A 155 1.28 10.68 1.65
C THR A 155 0.88 12.11 1.26
N VAL A 156 1.24 12.53 0.05
CA VAL A 156 1.03 13.91 -0.45
C VAL A 156 -0.03 14.03 -1.57
N ASP A 157 -0.51 12.91 -2.12
CA ASP A 157 -1.47 12.87 -3.25
C ASP A 157 -2.96 12.94 -2.84
N MET A 158 -3.25 13.28 -1.59
CA MET A 158 -4.60 13.36 -1.04
C MET A 158 -4.87 14.67 -0.29
N PRO A 159 -4.65 15.86 -0.88
CA PRO A 159 -5.08 17.13 -0.27
C PRO A 159 -6.62 17.29 -0.32
N VAL A 160 -7.30 16.55 -1.20
CA VAL A 160 -8.76 16.44 -1.27
C VAL A 160 -9.12 14.99 -1.59
N PRO A 161 -10.18 14.41 -1.01
CA PRO A 161 -10.60 13.04 -1.36
C PRO A 161 -11.03 12.91 -2.82
N GLY A 162 -10.57 11.85 -3.50
CA GLY A 162 -11.02 11.53 -4.86
C GLY A 162 -12.50 11.16 -4.93
N ALA A 163 -13.14 11.45 -6.07
CA ALA A 163 -14.55 11.12 -6.30
C ALA A 163 -14.72 9.63 -6.64
N ARG A 164 -15.12 8.80 -5.66
CA ARG A 164 -15.29 7.35 -5.83
C ARG A 164 -16.77 6.98 -5.95
N TYR A 165 -17.25 6.77 -7.17
CA TYR A 165 -18.69 6.56 -7.42
C TYR A 165 -19.22 5.25 -6.86
N ARG A 166 -18.39 4.18 -6.85
CA ARG A 166 -18.77 2.90 -6.25
C ARG A 166 -19.15 3.03 -4.78
N ASP A 167 -18.48 3.91 -4.02
CA ASP A 167 -18.76 4.08 -2.58
C ASP A 167 -20.21 4.53 -2.32
N LYS A 168 -20.74 5.46 -3.13
CA LYS A 168 -22.14 5.89 -3.04
C LYS A 168 -23.09 4.82 -3.55
N HIS A 169 -22.75 4.17 -4.67
CA HIS A 169 -23.59 3.13 -5.28
C HIS A 169 -23.74 1.89 -4.41
N SER A 170 -22.69 1.49 -3.68
CA SER A 170 -22.66 0.30 -2.84
C SER A 170 -23.25 0.53 -1.44
N GLY A 171 -23.38 1.79 -1.02
CA GLY A 171 -23.79 2.15 0.35
C GLY A 171 -22.62 2.21 1.33
N MET A 172 -21.38 2.30 0.84
CA MET A 172 -20.23 2.68 1.68
C MET A 172 -20.32 4.14 2.13
N SER A 173 -20.97 5.02 1.36
CA SER A 173 -21.29 6.39 1.78
C SER A 173 -22.68 6.82 1.30
N GLY A 174 -23.18 7.94 1.81
CA GLY A 174 -24.45 8.55 1.42
C GLY A 174 -25.60 8.31 2.40
N LYS A 175 -26.73 8.99 2.15
CA LYS A 175 -27.88 9.09 3.08
C LYS A 175 -28.44 7.75 3.55
N HIS A 176 -28.44 6.74 2.67
CA HIS A 176 -29.01 5.41 2.96
C HIS A 176 -27.95 4.38 3.35
N ALA A 177 -26.70 4.78 3.57
CA ALA A 177 -25.59 3.88 3.86
C ALA A 177 -25.85 2.96 5.07
N PRO A 178 -26.33 3.44 6.24
CA PRO A 178 -26.52 2.56 7.41
C PRO A 178 -27.45 1.37 7.13
N VAL A 179 -28.61 1.62 6.52
CA VAL A 179 -29.59 0.56 6.19
C VAL A 179 -29.01 -0.42 5.17
N ARG A 180 -28.32 0.09 4.14
CA ARG A 180 -27.71 -0.76 3.10
C ARG A 180 -26.58 -1.63 3.66
N ARG A 181 -25.75 -1.10 4.56
CA ARG A 181 -24.69 -1.85 5.25
C ARG A 181 -25.28 -3.00 6.08
N VAL A 182 -26.37 -2.76 6.83
CA VAL A 182 -27.07 -3.80 7.62
C VAL A 182 -27.63 -4.91 6.72
N LEU A 183 -28.36 -4.55 5.66
CA LEU A 183 -28.94 -5.53 4.74
C LEU A 183 -27.87 -6.41 4.07
N GLN A 184 -26.73 -5.82 3.69
CA GLN A 184 -25.61 -6.58 3.12
C GLN A 184 -24.90 -7.44 4.17
N ALA A 185 -24.78 -6.99 5.41
CA ALA A 185 -24.21 -7.81 6.48
C ALA A 185 -25.07 -9.06 6.75
N MET A 186 -26.40 -8.95 6.67
CA MET A 186 -27.30 -10.09 6.85
C MET A 186 -27.11 -11.19 5.80
N THR A 187 -26.67 -10.85 4.59
CA THR A 187 -26.39 -11.83 3.53
C THR A 187 -24.97 -12.40 3.57
N HIS A 188 -24.14 -11.94 4.52
CA HIS A 188 -22.75 -12.38 4.71
C HIS A 188 -22.51 -12.77 6.18
N PRO A 189 -23.12 -13.87 6.67
CA PRO A 189 -23.13 -14.21 8.09
C PRO A 189 -21.73 -14.44 8.67
N ASP A 190 -20.83 -15.09 7.92
CA ASP A 190 -19.45 -15.32 8.36
C ASP A 190 -18.72 -14.00 8.63
N TRP A 191 -18.85 -13.03 7.73
CA TRP A 191 -18.28 -11.70 7.91
C TRP A 191 -18.95 -10.96 9.07
N ALA A 192 -20.29 -10.98 9.14
CA ALA A 192 -21.05 -10.30 10.17
C ALA A 192 -20.69 -10.80 11.58
N ILE A 193 -20.48 -12.10 11.76
CA ILE A 193 -20.09 -12.69 13.04
C ILE A 193 -18.62 -12.38 13.35
N ASN A 194 -17.70 -12.69 12.44
CA ASN A 194 -16.27 -12.65 12.73
C ASN A 194 -15.73 -11.21 12.78
N VAL A 195 -16.17 -10.36 11.87
CA VAL A 195 -15.76 -8.95 11.79
C VAL A 195 -16.79 -8.08 12.49
N GLY A 196 -18.07 -8.16 12.11
CA GLY A 196 -19.12 -7.26 12.59
C GLY A 196 -19.45 -7.37 14.09
N LEU A 197 -19.33 -8.56 14.69
CA LEU A 197 -19.59 -8.75 16.12
C LEU A 197 -18.30 -8.95 16.91
N ARG A 198 -17.45 -9.87 16.45
CA ARG A 198 -16.21 -10.27 17.16
C ARG A 198 -14.99 -9.43 16.80
N GLY A 199 -15.07 -8.53 15.82
CA GLY A 199 -13.95 -7.69 15.38
C GLY A 199 -13.92 -6.28 15.93
N LYS A 200 -14.82 -5.96 16.86
CA LYS A 200 -14.84 -4.66 17.54
C LYS A 200 -13.53 -4.40 18.32
N PRO A 201 -13.18 -3.13 18.56
CA PRO A 201 -13.89 -1.92 18.11
C PRO A 201 -13.69 -1.65 16.60
N HIS A 202 -14.67 -0.96 15.98
CA HIS A 202 -14.69 -0.60 14.54
C HIS A 202 -14.44 0.89 14.30
N ASP A 203 -13.69 1.49 15.19
CA ASP A 203 -13.27 2.88 15.10
C ASP A 203 -11.87 2.99 14.51
N LEU A 204 -11.47 4.20 14.14
CA LEU A 204 -10.14 4.47 13.62
C LEU A 204 -9.15 4.59 14.79
N GLY A 205 -8.55 3.47 15.18
CA GLY A 205 -7.80 3.33 16.43
C GLY A 205 -6.77 4.45 16.66
N ASN A 206 -5.95 4.79 15.67
CA ASN A 206 -4.94 5.85 15.82
C ASN A 206 -5.54 7.22 16.15
N ILE A 207 -6.72 7.50 15.62
CA ILE A 207 -7.43 8.77 15.76
C ILE A 207 -8.25 8.78 17.04
N SER A 208 -8.91 7.67 17.36
CA SER A 208 -9.64 7.50 18.61
C SER A 208 -8.73 7.67 19.82
N VAL A 209 -7.50 7.12 19.76
CA VAL A 209 -6.49 7.30 20.82
C VAL A 209 -6.17 8.77 21.03
N TYR A 210 -5.92 9.53 19.95
CA TYR A 210 -5.63 10.97 20.06
C TYR A 210 -6.83 11.78 20.58
N ARG A 211 -8.02 11.51 20.05
CA ARG A 211 -9.24 12.28 20.41
C ARG A 211 -9.82 11.89 21.77
N GLY A 212 -9.35 10.80 22.37
CA GLY A 212 -9.90 10.24 23.62
C GLY A 212 -11.35 9.74 23.49
N LYS A 213 -11.84 9.52 22.27
CA LYS A 213 -13.21 9.05 22.00
C LYS A 213 -13.28 8.25 20.70
N THR A 214 -14.23 7.31 20.64
CA THR A 214 -14.54 6.52 19.45
C THR A 214 -14.75 7.43 18.23
N THR A 215 -13.96 7.21 17.18
CA THR A 215 -14.08 7.93 15.90
C THR A 215 -14.50 6.95 14.81
N SER A 216 -15.74 7.08 14.33
CA SER A 216 -16.21 6.28 13.20
C SER A 216 -15.64 6.77 11.87
N LEU A 217 -15.79 5.98 10.80
CA LEU A 217 -15.35 6.39 9.46
C LEU A 217 -16.10 7.66 8.97
N ASP A 218 -17.38 7.79 9.28
CA ASP A 218 -18.19 8.95 8.88
C ASP A 218 -17.72 10.20 9.65
N ASP A 219 -17.43 10.07 10.96
CA ASP A 219 -16.82 11.16 11.76
C ASP A 219 -15.44 11.56 11.24
N TYR A 220 -14.67 10.58 10.77
CA TYR A 220 -13.36 10.82 10.22
C TYR A 220 -13.40 11.52 8.87
N ILE A 221 -14.30 11.15 7.96
CA ILE A 221 -14.45 11.88 6.69
C ILE A 221 -14.82 13.35 6.97
N GLY A 222 -15.69 13.60 7.95
CA GLY A 222 -16.00 14.95 8.41
C GLY A 222 -14.76 15.67 8.98
N TRP A 223 -14.00 15.00 9.84
CA TRP A 223 -12.77 15.54 10.42
C TRP A 223 -11.68 15.77 9.37
N LEU A 224 -11.50 14.87 8.40
CA LEU A 224 -10.59 15.04 7.27
C LEU A 224 -10.96 16.21 6.40
N GLY A 225 -12.25 16.38 6.06
CA GLY A 225 -12.70 17.52 5.27
C GLY A 225 -12.33 18.85 5.95
N ALA A 226 -12.36 18.90 7.28
CA ALA A 226 -11.91 20.06 8.04
C ALA A 226 -10.39 20.17 8.15
N ASN A 227 -9.67 19.04 8.15
CA ASN A 227 -8.23 18.97 8.42
C ASN A 227 -7.34 18.83 7.19
N PHE A 228 -7.88 18.58 6.00
CA PHE A 228 -7.07 18.69 4.80
C PHE A 228 -6.83 20.16 4.45
N ASP A 229 -5.57 20.47 4.16
CA ASP A 229 -5.16 21.79 3.69
C ASP A 229 -4.62 21.70 2.26
N PRO A 230 -5.32 22.27 1.26
CA PRO A 230 -4.76 22.37 -0.08
C PRO A 230 -3.60 23.38 -0.17
N SER A 231 -3.31 24.15 0.90
CA SER A 231 -2.17 25.08 0.93
C SER A 231 -0.85 24.45 1.37
N ILE A 232 -0.87 23.18 1.78
CA ILE A 232 0.34 22.42 2.14
C ILE A 232 1.35 22.44 0.99
N SER A 233 2.61 22.67 1.35
CA SER A 233 3.74 22.76 0.45
C SER A 233 4.94 21.95 0.97
N TRP A 234 6.01 21.87 0.19
CA TRP A 234 7.27 21.24 0.63
C TRP A 234 7.82 21.83 1.94
N LYS A 235 7.60 23.13 2.20
CA LYS A 235 8.01 23.80 3.44
C LYS A 235 7.30 23.24 4.67
N ASP A 236 6.06 22.78 4.50
CA ASP A 236 5.27 22.20 5.58
C ASP A 236 5.79 20.84 6.04
N LEU A 237 6.59 20.19 5.20
CA LEU A 237 7.27 18.93 5.49
C LEU A 237 8.52 19.14 6.35
N GLU A 238 9.15 20.31 6.30
CA GLU A 238 10.37 20.60 7.08
C GLU A 238 10.09 20.49 8.58
N TRP A 239 8.90 20.93 9.01
CA TRP A 239 8.44 20.78 10.39
C TRP A 239 8.40 19.32 10.85
N ILE A 240 8.10 18.36 9.96
CA ILE A 240 8.02 16.94 10.33
C ILE A 240 9.41 16.42 10.74
N ARG A 241 10.48 16.94 10.12
CA ARG A 241 11.86 16.56 10.46
C ARG A 241 12.24 16.98 11.89
N GLU A 242 11.56 17.95 12.51
CA GLU A 242 11.76 18.26 13.94
C GLU A 242 11.28 17.12 14.86
N TYR A 243 10.36 16.29 14.38
CA TYR A 243 9.70 15.23 15.15
C TYR A 243 9.99 13.83 14.62
N TRP A 244 10.77 13.69 13.54
CA TRP A 244 11.09 12.41 12.91
C TRP A 244 12.54 12.36 12.41
N ASP A 245 13.32 11.48 13.03
CA ASP A 245 14.76 11.35 12.78
C ASP A 245 15.10 10.11 11.94
N GLY A 246 14.10 9.27 11.66
CA GLY A 246 14.26 8.07 10.84
C GLY A 246 14.08 8.34 9.34
N PRO A 247 14.21 7.29 8.51
CA PRO A 247 13.85 7.34 7.10
C PRO A 247 12.47 7.95 6.86
N MET A 248 12.41 8.89 5.92
CA MET A 248 11.18 9.54 5.48
C MET A 248 10.98 9.35 3.98
N VAL A 249 9.85 8.78 3.61
CA VAL A 249 9.51 8.40 2.24
C VAL A 249 8.32 9.21 1.77
N ILE A 250 8.46 9.96 0.67
CA ILE A 250 7.34 10.75 0.11
C ILE A 250 6.52 9.90 -0.85
N LYS A 251 5.25 9.66 -0.54
CA LYS A 251 4.34 8.83 -1.34
C LYS A 251 3.34 9.68 -2.10
N GLY A 252 3.19 9.39 -3.40
CA GLY A 252 2.22 10.07 -4.27
C GLY A 252 2.87 10.87 -5.40
N ILE A 253 4.12 10.58 -5.72
CA ILE A 253 4.89 11.28 -6.76
C ILE A 253 4.58 10.66 -8.13
N LEU A 254 4.28 11.49 -9.11
CA LEU A 254 4.10 11.08 -10.52
C LEU A 254 4.87 11.97 -11.51
N ASP A 255 5.39 13.12 -11.05
CA ASP A 255 6.13 14.06 -11.88
C ASP A 255 7.61 14.09 -11.52
N ASN A 256 8.45 14.35 -12.51
CA ASN A 256 9.90 14.42 -12.35
C ASN A 256 10.35 15.59 -11.48
N GLN A 257 9.63 16.73 -11.54
CA GLN A 257 9.97 17.89 -10.72
C GLN A 257 9.71 17.60 -9.24
N ASP A 258 8.57 16.98 -8.91
CA ASP A 258 8.26 16.60 -7.53
C ASP A 258 9.26 15.57 -6.98
N ALA A 259 9.78 14.66 -7.82
CA ALA A 259 10.84 13.73 -7.44
C ALA A 259 12.15 14.47 -7.10
N LYS A 260 12.54 15.47 -7.89
CA LYS A 260 13.71 16.32 -7.60
C LYS A 260 13.52 17.17 -6.35
N ASP A 261 12.31 17.69 -6.15
CA ASP A 261 11.98 18.45 -4.94
C ASP A 261 12.06 17.56 -3.69
N ALA A 262 11.68 16.28 -3.79
CA ALA A 262 11.86 15.32 -2.70
C ALA A 262 13.35 15.07 -2.36
N VAL A 263 14.23 15.01 -3.38
CA VAL A 263 15.68 14.92 -3.19
C VAL A 263 16.21 16.19 -2.51
N LEU A 264 15.82 17.37 -3.01
CA LEU A 264 16.23 18.66 -2.43
C LEU A 264 15.75 18.84 -0.98
N PHE A 265 14.56 18.34 -0.67
CA PHE A 265 14.03 18.29 0.68
C PHE A 265 14.84 17.36 1.61
N GLY A 266 15.61 16.44 1.05
CA GLY A 266 16.37 15.44 1.79
C GLY A 266 15.50 14.27 2.25
N ALA A 267 14.51 13.85 1.45
CA ALA A 267 13.81 12.59 1.67
C ALA A 267 14.73 11.39 1.45
N ASP A 268 14.50 10.31 2.18
CA ASP A 268 15.30 9.08 2.07
C ASP A 268 14.78 8.18 0.95
N GLY A 269 13.50 8.32 0.61
CA GLY A 269 12.84 7.59 -0.46
C GLY A 269 11.65 8.35 -1.06
N ILE A 270 11.21 7.91 -2.24
CA ILE A 270 9.90 8.27 -2.80
C ILE A 270 9.12 7.03 -3.20
N VAL A 271 7.78 7.11 -3.16
CA VAL A 271 6.90 6.12 -3.77
C VAL A 271 6.24 6.72 -4.99
N VAL A 272 6.61 6.23 -6.17
CA VAL A 272 5.90 6.52 -7.43
C VAL A 272 4.51 5.92 -7.31
N SER A 273 3.49 6.76 -7.20
CA SER A 273 2.15 6.34 -6.79
C SER A 273 1.08 7.28 -7.31
N ASN A 274 -0.02 6.70 -7.80
CA ASN A 274 -1.28 7.41 -8.07
C ASN A 274 -2.40 6.95 -7.11
N HIS A 275 -2.01 6.55 -5.90
CA HIS A 275 -2.92 6.03 -4.88
C HIS A 275 -3.77 4.83 -5.35
N GLY A 276 -3.23 3.99 -6.24
CA GLY A 276 -3.98 2.89 -6.85
C GLY A 276 -5.12 3.34 -7.76
N GLY A 277 -5.03 4.54 -8.36
CA GLY A 277 -6.06 5.13 -9.21
C GLY A 277 -7.30 5.60 -8.45
N ARG A 278 -7.15 6.01 -7.18
CA ARG A 278 -8.27 6.35 -6.27
C ARG A 278 -8.45 7.85 -6.02
N GLN A 279 -7.53 8.67 -6.50
CA GLN A 279 -7.49 10.11 -6.24
C GLN A 279 -7.86 10.91 -7.49
N LEU A 280 -6.91 11.12 -8.42
CA LEU A 280 -7.13 11.81 -9.68
C LEU A 280 -7.20 10.79 -10.83
N ASP A 281 -8.33 10.74 -11.54
CA ASP A 281 -8.51 9.87 -12.72
C ASP A 281 -8.03 10.61 -13.98
N GLY A 282 -7.42 9.88 -14.91
CA GLY A 282 -6.81 10.44 -16.12
C GLY A 282 -5.30 10.73 -16.03
N VAL A 283 -4.66 10.44 -14.89
CA VAL A 283 -3.20 10.53 -14.74
C VAL A 283 -2.47 9.31 -15.32
N LEU A 284 -1.15 9.41 -15.45
CA LEU A 284 -0.26 8.32 -15.86
C LEU A 284 -0.38 7.11 -14.92
N SER A 285 -0.16 5.92 -15.48
CA SER A 285 0.17 4.77 -14.64
C SER A 285 1.54 4.93 -14.01
N THR A 286 1.76 4.27 -12.87
CA THR A 286 3.08 4.27 -12.23
C THR A 286 4.14 3.58 -13.08
N ALA A 287 3.77 2.55 -13.87
CA ALA A 287 4.68 1.91 -14.82
C ALA A 287 5.16 2.85 -15.96
N GLU A 288 4.33 3.80 -16.38
CA GLU A 288 4.70 4.83 -17.38
C GLU A 288 5.55 5.95 -16.76
N ALA A 289 5.25 6.35 -15.52
CA ALA A 289 5.97 7.42 -14.83
C ALA A 289 7.35 6.99 -14.31
N LEU A 290 7.45 5.75 -13.81
CA LEU A 290 8.61 5.26 -13.07
C LEU A 290 9.95 5.40 -13.82
N PRO A 291 10.10 5.01 -15.10
CA PRO A 291 11.40 5.12 -15.78
C PRO A 291 11.91 6.56 -15.86
N ARG A 292 11.02 7.52 -16.14
CA ARG A 292 11.39 8.94 -16.26
C ARG A 292 11.78 9.54 -14.91
N ILE A 293 11.09 9.13 -13.85
CA ILE A 293 11.44 9.51 -12.49
C ILE A 293 12.78 8.90 -12.12
N ALA A 294 12.99 7.61 -12.37
CA ALA A 294 14.24 6.91 -12.11
C ALA A 294 15.42 7.61 -12.81
N ASP A 295 15.29 7.96 -14.09
CA ASP A 295 16.31 8.70 -14.83
C ASP A 295 16.60 10.09 -14.23
N SER A 296 15.63 10.71 -13.55
CA SER A 296 15.74 12.07 -13.01
C SER A 296 16.37 12.16 -11.62
N VAL A 297 16.39 11.06 -10.85
CA VAL A 297 16.90 11.02 -9.46
C VAL A 297 17.79 9.78 -9.19
N SER A 298 18.30 9.16 -10.26
CA SER A 298 19.02 7.88 -10.19
C SER A 298 20.20 7.93 -9.22
N GLY A 299 20.18 7.05 -8.22
CA GLY A 299 21.24 6.93 -7.22
C GLY A 299 21.22 8.01 -6.12
N GLU A 300 20.33 8.99 -6.19
CA GLU A 300 20.22 10.07 -5.18
C GLU A 300 19.24 9.73 -4.06
N ILE A 301 18.23 8.90 -4.35
CA ILE A 301 17.13 8.56 -3.43
C ILE A 301 16.60 7.15 -3.69
N LYS A 302 16.08 6.48 -2.65
CA LYS A 302 15.43 5.17 -2.84
C LYS A 302 14.10 5.31 -3.57
N LEU A 303 13.91 4.50 -4.61
CA LEU A 303 12.75 4.56 -5.49
C LEU A 303 11.82 3.38 -5.24
N LEU A 304 10.70 3.63 -4.57
CA LEU A 304 9.65 2.65 -4.35
C LEU A 304 8.51 2.91 -5.33
N VAL A 305 7.66 1.90 -5.55
CA VAL A 305 6.51 2.05 -6.47
C VAL A 305 5.32 1.25 -5.98
N ASP A 306 4.10 1.77 -6.18
CA ASP A 306 2.86 1.01 -6.00
C ASP A 306 1.98 1.08 -7.25
N SER A 307 0.73 0.64 -7.11
CA SER A 307 -0.33 0.72 -8.14
C SER A 307 -0.17 -0.26 -9.30
N GLY A 308 -1.24 -1.03 -9.58
CA GLY A 308 -1.26 -1.99 -10.70
C GLY A 308 -0.64 -3.36 -10.45
N ILE A 309 0.29 -3.51 -9.51
CA ILE A 309 1.00 -4.77 -9.21
C ILE A 309 0.03 -5.88 -8.75
N ARG A 310 0.02 -7.03 -9.45
CA ARG A 310 -0.85 -8.18 -9.13
C ARG A 310 -0.13 -9.52 -9.02
N SER A 311 1.14 -9.59 -9.42
CA SER A 311 1.94 -10.82 -9.47
C SER A 311 3.39 -10.55 -9.06
N GLY A 312 4.16 -11.59 -8.76
CA GLY A 312 5.61 -11.50 -8.61
C GLY A 312 6.31 -11.10 -9.93
N LEU A 313 5.73 -11.45 -11.08
CA LEU A 313 6.21 -10.97 -12.38
C LEU A 313 6.09 -9.44 -12.51
N ASP A 314 5.00 -8.87 -12.01
CA ASP A 314 4.79 -7.42 -11.98
C ASP A 314 5.81 -6.71 -11.09
N VAL A 315 6.18 -7.32 -9.96
CA VAL A 315 7.27 -6.83 -9.11
C VAL A 315 8.58 -6.78 -9.90
N VAL A 316 8.97 -7.89 -10.56
CA VAL A 316 10.21 -7.92 -11.36
C VAL A 316 10.21 -6.89 -12.49
N LYS A 317 9.06 -6.67 -13.15
CA LYS A 317 8.93 -5.61 -14.16
C LYS A 317 9.15 -4.22 -13.55
N MET A 318 8.54 -3.93 -12.41
CA MET A 318 8.72 -2.65 -11.72
C MET A 318 10.18 -2.43 -11.30
N LEU A 319 10.87 -3.46 -10.82
CA LEU A 319 12.30 -3.39 -10.51
C LEU A 319 13.12 -3.10 -11.76
N ALA A 320 12.84 -3.79 -12.87
CA ALA A 320 13.51 -3.57 -14.15
C ALA A 320 13.27 -2.17 -14.73
N LEU A 321 12.15 -1.53 -14.39
CA LEU A 321 11.83 -0.14 -14.74
C LEU A 321 12.55 0.89 -13.86
N GLY A 322 13.22 0.46 -12.79
CA GLY A 322 14.07 1.31 -11.95
C GLY A 322 13.69 1.38 -10.48
N ALA A 323 12.65 0.67 -10.02
CA ALA A 323 12.32 0.65 -8.59
C ALA A 323 13.31 -0.21 -7.78
N ASP A 324 13.57 0.19 -6.54
CA ASP A 324 14.27 -0.60 -5.52
C ASP A 324 13.31 -1.57 -4.80
N CYS A 325 12.04 -1.21 -4.63
CA CYS A 325 11.05 -2.01 -3.90
C CYS A 325 9.61 -1.71 -4.34
N SER A 326 8.75 -2.72 -4.32
CA SER A 326 7.33 -2.61 -4.68
C SER A 326 6.41 -2.63 -3.46
N LEU A 327 5.46 -1.71 -3.39
CA LEU A 327 4.39 -1.70 -2.39
C LEU A 327 3.13 -2.35 -2.98
N ILE A 328 2.65 -3.41 -2.34
CA ILE A 328 1.42 -4.10 -2.75
C ILE A 328 0.24 -3.65 -1.87
N GLY A 329 -0.88 -3.29 -2.50
CA GLY A 329 -2.08 -2.80 -1.82
C GLY A 329 -3.25 -3.78 -1.93
N ARG A 330 -4.11 -3.59 -2.94
CA ARG A 330 -5.33 -4.41 -3.11
C ARG A 330 -5.08 -5.92 -3.08
N SER A 331 -3.97 -6.41 -3.65
CA SER A 331 -3.68 -7.85 -3.69
C SER A 331 -3.61 -8.48 -2.30
N TYR A 332 -2.84 -7.90 -1.37
CA TYR A 332 -2.75 -8.45 -0.01
C TYR A 332 -4.07 -8.32 0.74
N VAL A 333 -4.84 -7.25 0.50
CA VAL A 333 -6.11 -7.08 1.21
C VAL A 333 -7.19 -8.01 0.67
N TYR A 334 -7.17 -8.34 -0.62
CA TYR A 334 -8.02 -9.42 -1.14
C TYR A 334 -7.66 -10.75 -0.46
N ALA A 335 -6.37 -11.04 -0.30
CA ALA A 335 -5.92 -12.25 0.36
C ALA A 335 -6.30 -12.27 1.86
N LEU A 336 -6.15 -11.12 2.54
CA LEU A 336 -6.60 -10.89 3.91
C LEU A 336 -8.11 -11.09 4.07
N ALA A 337 -8.92 -10.53 3.17
CA ALA A 337 -10.37 -10.72 3.18
C ALA A 337 -10.76 -12.18 2.90
N ALA A 338 -10.01 -12.85 2.05
CA ALA A 338 -10.29 -14.22 1.66
C ALA A 338 -9.96 -15.24 2.76
N LYS A 339 -8.79 -15.14 3.40
CA LYS A 339 -8.30 -16.15 4.35
C LYS A 339 -7.52 -15.59 5.56
N GLY A 340 -7.61 -14.29 5.82
CA GLY A 340 -6.89 -13.66 6.93
C GLY A 340 -5.38 -13.67 6.74
N GLU A 341 -4.64 -13.77 7.85
CA GLU A 341 -3.17 -13.89 7.88
C GLU A 341 -2.65 -14.96 6.92
N GLU A 342 -3.24 -16.15 6.93
CA GLU A 342 -2.85 -17.27 6.06
C GLU A 342 -3.02 -16.96 4.57
N GLY A 343 -4.04 -16.18 4.21
CA GLY A 343 -4.20 -15.71 2.84
C GLY A 343 -3.07 -14.79 2.41
N VAL A 344 -2.67 -13.86 3.28
CA VAL A 344 -1.55 -12.95 3.00
C VAL A 344 -0.25 -13.74 2.84
N LYS A 345 0.01 -14.75 3.70
CA LYS A 345 1.17 -15.65 3.55
C LYS A 345 1.15 -16.40 2.23
N GLU A 346 0.02 -17.01 1.88
CA GLU A 346 -0.15 -17.75 0.62
C GLU A 346 0.07 -16.84 -0.60
N LEU A 347 -0.43 -15.60 -0.56
CA LEU A 347 -0.15 -14.60 -1.60
C LEU A 347 1.35 -14.29 -1.71
N LEU A 348 2.03 -14.05 -0.59
CA LEU A 348 3.46 -13.73 -0.59
C LEU A 348 4.30 -14.91 -1.11
N GLY A 349 3.94 -16.15 -0.76
CA GLY A 349 4.56 -17.34 -1.32
C GLY A 349 4.37 -17.47 -2.84
N LEU A 350 3.18 -17.12 -3.37
CA LEU A 350 2.95 -17.07 -4.82
C LEU A 350 3.81 -15.99 -5.49
N TYR A 351 3.96 -14.81 -4.87
CA TYR A 351 4.80 -13.73 -5.40
C TYR A 351 6.27 -14.14 -5.41
N GLU A 352 6.78 -14.74 -4.33
CA GLU A 352 8.14 -15.26 -4.26
C GLU A 352 8.41 -16.26 -5.39
N GLN A 353 7.51 -17.25 -5.57
CA GLN A 353 7.64 -18.25 -6.62
C GLN A 353 7.71 -17.62 -8.01
N GLU A 354 6.82 -16.66 -8.29
CA GLU A 354 6.82 -15.94 -9.57
C GLU A 354 8.07 -15.06 -9.77
N ILE A 355 8.59 -14.43 -8.71
CA ILE A 355 9.86 -13.69 -8.75
C ILE A 355 11.01 -14.64 -9.08
N ARG A 356 11.11 -15.81 -8.42
CA ARG A 356 12.14 -16.82 -8.69
C ARG A 356 12.10 -17.32 -10.12
N VAL A 357 10.90 -17.56 -10.65
CA VAL A 357 10.71 -17.96 -12.06
C VAL A 357 11.20 -16.86 -13.00
N ALA A 358 10.83 -15.60 -12.75
CA ALA A 358 11.29 -14.48 -13.56
C ALA A 358 12.82 -14.35 -13.51
N MET A 359 13.43 -14.32 -12.32
CA MET A 359 14.88 -14.26 -12.13
C MET A 359 15.61 -15.37 -12.88
N THR A 360 15.12 -16.61 -12.77
CA THR A 360 15.68 -17.76 -13.46
C THR A 360 15.62 -17.59 -14.98
N LEU A 361 14.47 -17.15 -15.50
CA LEU A 361 14.22 -17.05 -16.94
C LEU A 361 14.74 -15.75 -17.57
N THR A 362 15.08 -14.72 -16.79
CA THR A 362 15.80 -13.53 -17.23
C THR A 362 17.31 -13.63 -16.96
N GLY A 363 17.74 -14.64 -16.22
CA GLY A 363 19.14 -14.92 -15.94
C GLY A 363 19.77 -13.96 -14.93
N ALA A 364 18.97 -13.44 -13.99
CA ALA A 364 19.39 -12.56 -12.90
C ALA A 364 19.49 -13.36 -11.60
N LYS A 365 20.70 -13.48 -11.02
CA LYS A 365 20.93 -14.27 -9.79
C LYS A 365 20.54 -13.53 -8.51
N SER A 366 20.58 -12.20 -8.55
CA SER A 366 20.17 -11.33 -7.46
C SER A 366 19.17 -10.29 -7.94
N ILE A 367 18.40 -9.70 -7.02
CA ILE A 367 17.51 -8.57 -7.36
C ILE A 367 18.29 -7.41 -7.99
N SER A 368 19.52 -7.15 -7.52
CA SER A 368 20.38 -6.09 -8.05
C SER A 368 20.78 -6.26 -9.52
N GLU A 369 20.65 -7.46 -10.09
CA GLU A 369 20.91 -7.73 -11.51
C GLU A 369 19.69 -7.43 -12.41
N ILE A 370 18.51 -7.18 -11.83
CA ILE A 370 17.31 -6.82 -12.58
C ILE A 370 17.36 -5.31 -12.89
N ALA A 371 17.40 -4.96 -14.17
CA ALA A 371 17.44 -3.56 -14.63
C ALA A 371 16.83 -3.41 -16.03
N GLN A 372 16.95 -2.23 -16.65
CA GLN A 372 16.38 -1.96 -17.98
C GLN A 372 16.82 -2.96 -19.06
N HIS A 373 18.05 -3.51 -18.97
CA HIS A 373 18.54 -4.51 -19.92
C HIS A 373 17.77 -5.85 -19.84
N SER A 374 17.05 -6.09 -18.74
CA SER A 374 16.14 -7.22 -18.54
C SER A 374 14.81 -7.04 -19.30
N LEU A 375 14.61 -5.95 -20.04
CA LEU A 375 13.41 -5.63 -20.81
C LEU A 375 13.68 -5.61 -22.33
N TYR A 376 12.66 -5.85 -23.15
CA TYR A 376 12.72 -5.61 -24.59
C TYR A 376 12.43 -4.14 -24.92
N ASN A 377 13.33 -3.47 -25.67
CA ASN A 377 13.14 -2.16 -26.31
C ASN A 377 12.31 -1.15 -25.47
N HIS A 378 12.69 -0.95 -24.22
CA HIS A 378 12.13 0.14 -23.43
C HIS A 378 12.86 1.43 -23.85
N LYS A 379 12.26 2.20 -24.76
CA LYS A 379 12.69 3.55 -25.13
C LYS A 379 11.67 4.55 -24.66
#